data_AF-C3VLR3-F1
#
_entry.id   AF-C3VLR3-F1
#
_cell.length_a   1.000
_cell.length_b   1.000
_cell.length_c   1.000
_cell.angle_alpha   90.00
_cell.angle_beta   90.00
_cell.angle_gamma   90.00
#
_symmetry.space_group_name_H-M   'P 1'
#
loop_
_entity.id
_entity.type
_entity.pdbx_description
1 polymer ?
#
loop_
_entity_poly.entity_id
_entity_poly.type
_entity_poly.pdbx_seq_one_letter_code
_entity_poly.pdbx_strand_id
1 'polypeptide(L)'
;ATMGFFPVDHVTLQYLRLTGRSDETVSMIESYLRANKMFVDYSEPQVERVYSSYLELNLEDVEPCVSGPKRPHDRVPLREMKVDWHACLNNKVGFKGFAVSKESQNKVAEFTFQGTPAHLRHGDVVIAAITSCTNTSNPSVMLGAALVAKKACELGLQVKPWIKTSLAPGSGVVTKYLQRSGLQKYLNELGFNIVGYGCT
;
A
#
# COMPACT_ATOMS: atom_id res chain seq x y z
N ALA A 1 5.67 -8.46 -17.51
CA ALA A 1 4.71 -8.35 -18.62
C ALA A 1 4.88 -6.99 -19.29
N THR A 2 4.55 -6.85 -20.56
CA THR A 2 4.53 -5.54 -21.25
C THR A 2 3.41 -4.64 -20.74
N MET A 3 2.24 -5.23 -20.42
CA MET A 3 1.05 -4.53 -19.90
C MET A 3 0.25 -5.47 -19.00
N GLY A 4 -0.39 -4.90 -17.97
CA GLY A 4 -1.54 -5.52 -17.29
C GLY A 4 -2.81 -4.83 -17.78
N PHE A 5 -3.82 -5.59 -18.19
CA PHE A 5 -5.03 -5.06 -18.82
C PHE A 5 -6.28 -5.54 -18.09
N PHE A 6 -7.09 -4.58 -17.66
CA PHE A 6 -8.44 -4.79 -17.16
C PHE A 6 -9.39 -4.15 -18.17
N PRO A 7 -10.28 -4.93 -18.82
CA PRO A 7 -11.23 -4.37 -19.77
C PRO A 7 -12.14 -3.33 -19.13
N VAL A 8 -12.66 -2.40 -19.94
CA VAL A 8 -13.62 -1.41 -19.45
C VAL A 8 -14.97 -2.10 -19.21
N ASP A 9 -15.49 -1.89 -18.01
CA ASP A 9 -16.75 -2.44 -17.52
C ASP A 9 -17.58 -1.36 -16.80
N HIS A 10 -18.67 -1.77 -16.15
CA HIS A 10 -19.52 -0.85 -15.39
C HIS A 10 -18.79 -0.19 -14.21
N VAL A 11 -17.86 -0.87 -13.55
CA VAL A 11 -17.06 -0.30 -12.46
C VAL A 11 -16.17 0.82 -12.97
N THR A 12 -15.59 0.64 -14.15
CA THR A 12 -14.80 1.68 -14.82
C THR A 12 -15.64 2.92 -15.13
N LEU A 13 -16.86 2.74 -15.65
CA LEU A 13 -17.78 3.86 -15.92
C LEU A 13 -18.23 4.57 -14.62
N GLN A 14 -18.47 3.82 -13.55
CA GLN A 14 -18.75 4.40 -12.22
C GLN A 14 -17.57 5.23 -11.72
N TYR A 15 -16.33 4.76 -11.90
CA TYR A 15 -15.14 5.52 -11.55
C TYR A 15 -14.99 6.79 -12.38
N LEU A 16 -15.33 6.78 -13.67
CA LEU A 16 -15.35 7.99 -14.50
C LEU A 16 -16.35 9.03 -13.98
N ARG A 17 -17.57 8.62 -13.62
CA ARG A 17 -18.56 9.50 -12.98
C ARG A 17 -18.05 10.03 -11.63
N LEU A 18 -17.53 9.16 -10.78
CA LEU A 18 -16.97 9.52 -9.47
C LEU A 18 -15.86 10.57 -9.58
N THR A 19 -15.06 10.50 -10.64
CA THR A 19 -13.97 11.43 -10.92
C THR A 19 -14.41 12.67 -11.72
N GLY A 20 -15.72 12.89 -11.83
CA GLY A 20 -16.30 14.13 -12.33
C GLY A 20 -16.54 14.20 -13.84
N ARG A 21 -16.51 13.07 -14.56
CA ARG A 21 -16.92 13.06 -15.98
C ARG A 21 -18.44 13.16 -16.07
N SER A 22 -18.94 13.96 -17.01
CA SER A 22 -20.38 14.16 -17.20
C SER A 22 -21.08 12.89 -17.68
N ASP A 23 -22.37 12.77 -17.39
CA ASP A 23 -23.15 11.59 -17.80
C ASP A 23 -23.21 11.47 -19.33
N GLU A 24 -23.25 12.58 -20.06
CA GLU A 24 -23.20 12.56 -21.53
C GLU A 24 -21.88 11.96 -22.03
N THR A 25 -20.76 12.35 -21.41
CA THR A 25 -19.43 11.82 -21.77
C THR A 25 -19.33 10.34 -21.45
N VAL A 26 -19.81 9.93 -20.28
CA VAL A 26 -19.78 8.51 -19.87
C VAL A 26 -20.68 7.66 -20.77
N SER A 27 -21.87 8.16 -21.12
CA SER A 27 -22.79 7.49 -22.06
C SER A 27 -22.19 7.35 -23.45
N MET A 28 -21.49 8.38 -23.93
CA MET A 28 -20.77 8.33 -25.21
C MET A 28 -19.67 7.27 -25.18
N ILE A 29 -18.86 7.23 -24.12
CA ILE A 29 -17.78 6.23 -23.94
C ILE A 29 -18.36 4.82 -23.95
N GLU A 30 -19.41 4.56 -23.18
CA GLU A 30 -20.06 3.25 -23.15
C GLU A 30 -20.60 2.85 -24.53
N SER A 31 -21.33 3.74 -25.19
CA SER A 31 -21.91 3.49 -26.52
C SER A 31 -20.82 3.14 -27.54
N TYR A 32 -19.72 3.90 -27.54
CA TYR A 32 -18.57 3.64 -28.41
C TYR A 32 -17.94 2.27 -28.12
N LEU A 33 -17.66 1.95 -26.85
CA LEU A 33 -17.01 0.69 -26.48
C LEU A 33 -17.91 -0.52 -26.79
N ARG A 34 -19.22 -0.42 -26.55
CA ARG A 34 -20.19 -1.46 -26.92
C ARG A 34 -20.27 -1.67 -28.43
N ALA A 35 -20.38 -0.58 -29.20
CA ALA A 35 -20.41 -0.64 -30.67
C ALA A 35 -19.16 -1.32 -31.26
N ASN A 36 -18.02 -1.20 -30.58
CA ASN A 36 -16.75 -1.78 -30.99
C ASN A 36 -16.39 -3.09 -30.26
N LYS A 37 -17.29 -3.68 -29.47
CA LYS A 37 -17.06 -4.92 -28.72
C LYS A 37 -15.85 -4.86 -27.76
N MET A 38 -15.59 -3.68 -27.21
CA MET A 38 -14.51 -3.40 -26.25
C MET A 38 -15.01 -3.20 -24.81
N PHE A 39 -16.33 -3.23 -24.60
CA PHE A 39 -16.95 -3.18 -23.28
C PHE A 39 -17.19 -4.59 -22.76
N VAL A 40 -16.92 -4.81 -21.47
CA VAL A 40 -17.14 -6.10 -20.79
C VAL A 40 -18.25 -5.95 -19.77
N ASP A 41 -19.32 -6.70 -20.00
CA ASP A 41 -20.46 -6.77 -19.09
C ASP A 41 -20.45 -8.12 -18.39
N TYR A 42 -19.95 -8.17 -17.15
CA TYR A 42 -19.84 -9.40 -16.37
C TYR A 42 -21.20 -9.99 -15.95
N SER A 43 -22.32 -9.30 -16.21
CA SER A 43 -23.68 -9.85 -15.99
C SER A 43 -24.20 -10.68 -17.16
N GLU A 44 -23.59 -10.55 -18.33
CA GLU A 44 -23.93 -11.32 -19.53
C GLU A 44 -23.09 -12.61 -19.64
N PRO A 45 -23.53 -13.62 -20.43
CA PRO A 45 -22.69 -14.77 -20.75
C PRO A 45 -21.37 -14.32 -21.36
N GLN A 46 -20.26 -14.63 -20.68
CA GLN A 46 -18.94 -14.24 -21.15
C GLN A 46 -18.56 -15.09 -22.35
N VAL A 47 -18.17 -14.44 -23.45
CA VAL A 47 -17.43 -15.11 -24.52
C VAL A 47 -16.04 -15.43 -23.99
N GLU A 48 -15.70 -16.71 -23.95
CA GLU A 48 -14.38 -17.16 -23.52
C GLU A 48 -13.31 -16.57 -24.45
N ARG A 49 -12.36 -15.82 -23.85
CA ARG A 49 -11.25 -15.22 -24.58
C ARG A 49 -10.15 -16.25 -24.71
N VAL A 50 -9.66 -16.45 -25.93
CA VAL A 50 -8.54 -17.36 -26.19
C VAL A 50 -7.23 -16.66 -25.81
N TYR A 51 -6.63 -17.09 -24.70
CA TYR A 51 -5.29 -16.67 -24.29
C TYR A 51 -4.25 -17.76 -24.58
N SER A 52 -2.98 -17.37 -24.74
CA SER A 52 -1.87 -18.32 -24.93
C SER A 52 -1.61 -19.18 -23.70
N SER A 53 -1.98 -18.69 -22.51
CA SER A 53 -1.93 -19.41 -21.24
C SER A 53 -2.93 -18.81 -20.25
N TYR A 54 -3.36 -19.62 -19.29
CA TYR A 54 -4.27 -19.23 -18.21
C TYR A 54 -3.53 -19.38 -16.88
N LEU A 55 -3.72 -18.39 -16.01
CA LEU A 55 -3.29 -18.42 -14.62
C LEU A 55 -4.49 -18.05 -13.77
N GLU A 56 -4.67 -18.73 -12.65
CA GLU A 56 -5.80 -18.53 -11.76
C GLU A 56 -5.31 -18.09 -10.37
N LEU A 57 -6.08 -17.22 -9.73
CA LEU A 57 -5.88 -16.79 -8.35
C LEU A 57 -7.24 -16.76 -7.65
N ASN A 58 -7.43 -17.65 -6.67
CA ASN A 58 -8.56 -17.55 -5.77
C ASN A 58 -8.31 -16.43 -4.75
N LEU A 59 -9.22 -15.47 -4.69
CA LEU A 59 -9.11 -14.33 -3.76
C LEU A 59 -9.31 -14.74 -2.30
N GLU A 60 -9.98 -15.87 -2.03
CA GLU A 60 -10.15 -16.40 -0.68
C GLU A 60 -8.83 -16.87 -0.05
N ASP A 61 -7.86 -17.26 -0.89
CA ASP A 61 -6.52 -17.67 -0.45
C ASP A 61 -5.61 -16.46 -0.14
N VAL A 62 -6.07 -15.24 -0.45
CA VAL A 62 -5.29 -14.02 -0.22
C VAL A 62 -5.35 -13.63 1.25
N GLU A 63 -4.18 -13.68 1.88
CA GLU A 63 -3.98 -13.21 3.24
C GLU A 63 -3.08 -11.96 3.31
N PRO A 64 -3.16 -11.17 4.41
CA PRO A 64 -2.26 -10.03 4.63
C PRO A 64 -0.79 -10.45 4.55
N CYS A 65 -0.03 -9.74 3.73
CA CYS A 65 1.39 -10.01 3.50
C CYS A 65 2.20 -8.73 3.29
N VAL A 66 3.51 -8.85 3.44
CA VAL A 66 4.50 -7.85 3.02
C VAL A 66 5.42 -8.47 1.96
N SER A 67 6.20 -7.64 1.27
CA SER A 67 7.22 -8.12 0.33
C SER A 67 8.61 -7.62 0.74
N GLY A 68 9.61 -8.50 0.73
CA GLY A 68 10.99 -8.12 1.04
C GLY A 68 11.85 -9.25 1.61
N PRO A 69 13.03 -8.92 2.16
CA PRO A 69 13.51 -7.57 2.43
C PRO A 69 14.16 -6.86 1.22
N LYS A 70 14.44 -7.56 0.11
CA LYS A 70 15.25 -7.00 -0.99
C LYS A 70 14.61 -7.00 -2.38
N ARG A 71 13.48 -7.71 -2.61
CA ARG A 71 12.79 -7.76 -3.91
C ARG A 71 11.27 -7.71 -3.75
N PRO A 72 10.54 -7.15 -4.74
CA PRO A 72 9.09 -6.99 -4.67
C PRO A 72 8.31 -8.32 -4.72
N HIS A 73 8.85 -9.35 -5.35
CA HIS A 73 8.21 -10.67 -5.43
C HIS A 73 8.53 -11.59 -4.24
N ASP A 74 9.35 -11.16 -3.28
CA ASP A 74 9.64 -11.92 -2.06
C ASP A 74 8.48 -11.77 -1.06
N ARG A 75 7.31 -12.36 -1.37
CA ARG A 75 6.11 -12.33 -0.53
C ARG A 75 6.35 -13.04 0.80
N VAL A 76 5.90 -12.41 1.90
CA VAL A 76 5.95 -12.94 3.27
C VAL A 76 4.58 -12.74 3.91
N PRO A 77 3.84 -13.81 4.27
CA PRO A 77 2.64 -13.69 5.08
C PRO A 77 2.91 -12.86 6.34
N LEU A 78 2.02 -11.93 6.68
CA LEU A 78 2.25 -10.98 7.77
C LEU A 78 2.46 -11.71 9.11
N ARG A 79 1.74 -12.83 9.33
CA ARG A 79 1.90 -13.71 10.49
C ARG A 79 3.30 -14.33 10.60
N GLU A 80 3.99 -14.51 9.48
CA GLU A 80 5.32 -15.14 9.39
C GLU A 80 6.46 -14.10 9.35
N MET A 81 6.15 -12.80 9.24
CA MET A 81 7.15 -11.73 9.08
C MET A 81 8.26 -11.78 10.12
N LYS A 82 7.93 -12.03 11.39
CA LYS A 82 8.92 -12.14 12.48
C LYS A 82 9.85 -13.34 12.27
N VAL A 83 9.30 -14.49 11.88
CA VAL A 83 10.07 -15.72 11.65
C VAL A 83 10.99 -15.55 10.43
N ASP A 84 10.46 -15.02 9.33
CA ASP A 84 11.22 -14.73 8.11
C ASP A 84 12.36 -13.72 8.38
N TRP A 85 12.11 -12.67 9.16
CA TRP A 85 13.13 -11.71 9.55
C TRP A 85 14.28 -12.34 10.34
N HIS A 86 13.97 -13.15 11.36
CA HIS A 86 15.00 -13.84 12.16
C HIS A 86 15.80 -14.86 11.33
N ALA A 87 15.16 -15.54 10.37
CA ALA A 87 15.86 -16.38 9.41
C ALA A 87 16.79 -15.54 8.51
N CYS A 88 16.32 -14.39 8.02
CA CYS A 88 17.10 -13.49 7.18
C CYS A 88 18.36 -12.97 7.88
N LEU A 89 18.34 -12.74 9.20
CA LEU A 89 19.54 -12.35 9.94
C LEU A 89 20.65 -13.41 9.82
N ASN A 90 20.30 -14.70 9.90
CA ASN A 90 21.24 -15.81 9.89
C ASN A 90 21.73 -16.19 8.47
N ASN A 91 20.83 -16.14 7.49
CA ASN A 91 21.10 -16.63 6.14
C ASN A 91 22.29 -15.92 5.49
N LYS A 92 23.04 -16.67 4.65
CA LYS A 92 24.13 -16.12 3.83
C LYS A 92 23.66 -14.88 3.07
N VAL A 93 24.56 -13.93 2.85
CA VAL A 93 24.25 -12.68 2.13
C VAL A 93 23.58 -13.00 0.79
N GLY A 94 22.36 -12.51 0.63
CA GLY A 94 21.51 -12.76 -0.52
C GLY A 94 20.18 -12.01 -0.40
N PHE A 95 19.19 -12.32 -1.24
CA PHE A 95 17.90 -11.62 -1.20
C PHE A 95 17.14 -11.79 0.13
N LYS A 96 17.30 -12.96 0.77
CA LYS A 96 16.72 -13.33 2.07
C LYS A 96 17.80 -13.57 3.13
N GLY A 97 18.89 -12.81 3.10
CA GLY A 97 20.00 -13.04 4.02
C GLY A 97 20.93 -11.85 4.24
N PHE A 98 21.34 -11.67 5.49
CA PHE A 98 22.24 -10.61 5.96
C PHE A 98 23.55 -11.14 6.57
N ALA A 99 23.66 -12.44 6.85
CA ALA A 99 24.83 -13.09 7.45
C ALA A 99 25.32 -12.43 8.75
N VAL A 100 24.39 -12.03 9.61
CA VAL A 100 24.67 -11.52 10.96
C VAL A 100 24.93 -12.70 11.89
N SER A 101 26.11 -12.72 12.53
CA SER A 101 26.48 -13.76 13.48
C SER A 101 25.48 -13.82 14.66
N LYS A 102 25.24 -15.01 15.22
CA LYS A 102 24.25 -15.17 16.30
C LYS A 102 24.57 -14.30 17.53
N GLU A 103 25.85 -14.08 17.79
CA GLU A 103 26.36 -13.25 18.89
C GLU A 103 25.99 -11.77 18.68
N SER A 104 25.86 -11.34 17.41
CA SER A 104 25.56 -9.94 17.05
C SER A 104 24.06 -9.67 16.86
N GLN A 105 23.20 -10.70 16.80
CA GLN A 105 21.77 -10.53 16.48
C GLN A 105 20.98 -9.78 17.55
N ASN A 106 21.45 -9.81 18.80
CA ASN A 106 20.85 -9.07 19.92
C ASN A 106 21.55 -7.74 20.18
N LYS A 107 22.42 -7.28 19.28
CA LYS A 107 23.14 -6.02 19.45
C LYS A 107 22.16 -4.86 19.53
N VAL A 108 22.38 -4.01 20.54
CA VAL A 108 21.65 -2.76 20.74
C VAL A 108 22.60 -1.61 20.51
N ALA A 109 22.19 -0.64 19.71
CA ALA A 109 22.88 0.61 19.50
C ALA A 109 22.15 1.71 20.28
N GLU A 110 22.85 2.31 21.25
CA GLU A 110 22.33 3.44 22.03
C GLU A 110 22.63 4.76 21.31
N PHE A 111 21.70 5.71 21.40
CA PHE A 111 21.86 7.04 20.83
C PHE A 111 20.99 8.05 21.58
N THR A 112 21.21 9.33 21.32
CA THR A 112 20.38 10.42 21.87
C THR A 112 19.64 11.09 20.73
N PHE A 113 18.31 11.18 20.84
CA PHE A 113 17.45 11.90 19.92
C PHE A 113 16.88 13.14 20.61
N GLN A 114 17.31 14.33 20.20
CA GLN A 114 16.85 15.60 20.78
C GLN A 114 16.94 15.63 22.32
N GLY A 115 18.05 15.15 22.87
CA GLY A 115 18.27 15.07 24.33
C GLY A 115 17.60 13.87 25.03
N THR A 116 16.81 13.05 24.32
CA THR A 116 16.18 11.85 24.87
C THR A 116 17.01 10.61 24.54
N PRO A 117 17.43 9.80 25.53
CA PRO A 117 18.09 8.52 25.27
C PRO A 117 17.17 7.55 24.52
N ALA A 118 17.73 6.85 23.54
CA ALA A 118 17.02 5.91 22.69
C ALA A 118 17.93 4.73 22.30
N HIS A 119 17.32 3.67 21.79
CA HIS A 119 18.03 2.48 21.36
C HIS A 119 17.47 1.93 20.04
N LEU A 120 18.34 1.32 19.25
CA LEU A 120 18.00 0.58 18.03
C LEU A 120 18.52 -0.85 18.12
N ARG A 121 17.73 -1.78 17.58
CA ARG A 121 18.08 -3.18 17.37
C ARG A 121 17.74 -3.63 15.95
N HIS A 122 18.23 -4.81 15.58
CA HIS A 122 17.87 -5.43 14.31
C HIS A 122 16.35 -5.61 14.17
N GLY A 123 15.78 -5.02 13.12
CA GLY A 123 14.35 -5.09 12.80
C GLY A 123 13.55 -3.88 13.29
N ASP A 124 14.17 -2.92 13.99
CA ASP A 124 13.49 -1.68 14.32
C ASP A 124 13.18 -0.87 13.05
N VAL A 125 11.95 -0.38 12.97
CA VAL A 125 11.50 0.50 11.89
C VAL A 125 12.08 1.89 12.12
N VAL A 126 12.83 2.38 11.14
CA VAL A 126 13.40 3.74 11.13
C VAL A 126 12.79 4.66 10.09
N ILE A 127 12.10 4.09 9.09
CA ILE A 127 11.34 4.79 8.06
C ILE A 127 9.97 4.12 7.95
N ALA A 128 8.91 4.92 7.99
CA ALA A 128 7.54 4.48 7.76
C ALA A 128 6.84 5.49 6.83
N ALA A 129 6.75 5.16 5.55
CA ALA A 129 6.24 6.08 4.52
C ALA A 129 4.94 5.55 3.91
N ILE A 130 3.88 6.36 3.94
CA ILE A 130 2.70 6.16 3.11
C ILE A 130 2.92 6.94 1.82
N THR A 131 3.45 6.26 0.81
CA THR A 131 3.89 6.83 -0.48
C THR A 131 3.38 5.99 -1.64
N SER A 132 3.83 6.30 -2.86
CA SER A 132 3.55 5.64 -4.13
C SER A 132 2.13 5.84 -4.67
N CYS A 133 2.04 6.09 -5.98
CA CYS A 133 0.78 6.11 -6.71
C CYS A 133 0.06 4.75 -6.68
N THR A 134 0.78 3.64 -6.46
CA THR A 134 0.20 2.29 -6.36
C THR A 134 -0.88 2.20 -5.28
N ASN A 135 -0.68 2.85 -4.13
CA ASN A 135 -1.60 2.76 -3.00
C ASN A 135 -2.32 4.09 -2.72
N THR A 136 -1.66 5.23 -2.91
CA THR A 136 -2.28 6.53 -2.60
C THR A 136 -3.40 6.92 -3.56
N SER A 137 -3.50 6.26 -4.72
CA SER A 137 -4.63 6.40 -5.64
C SER A 137 -5.89 5.65 -5.19
N ASN A 138 -5.80 4.78 -4.18
CA ASN A 138 -6.89 3.95 -3.69
C ASN A 138 -7.45 4.53 -2.37
N PRO A 139 -8.65 5.14 -2.38
CA PRO A 139 -9.25 5.71 -1.17
C PRO A 139 -9.50 4.68 -0.06
N SER A 140 -9.76 3.42 -0.39
CA SER A 140 -10.07 2.37 0.59
C SER A 140 -8.90 2.14 1.55
N VAL A 141 -7.67 2.00 1.02
CA VAL A 141 -6.49 1.79 1.87
C VAL A 141 -6.05 3.06 2.59
N MET A 142 -6.24 4.23 1.98
CA MET A 142 -5.91 5.51 2.62
C MET A 142 -6.84 5.86 3.77
N LEU A 143 -8.15 5.65 3.60
CA LEU A 143 -9.13 5.77 4.68
C LEU A 143 -8.91 4.67 5.73
N GLY A 144 -8.60 3.44 5.32
CA GLY A 144 -8.23 2.35 6.23
C GLY A 144 -7.05 2.72 7.13
N ALA A 145 -5.96 3.25 6.55
CA ALA A 145 -4.79 3.72 7.30
C ALA A 145 -5.16 4.84 8.28
N ALA A 146 -6.00 5.79 7.87
CA ALA A 146 -6.42 6.89 8.71
C ALA A 146 -7.37 6.45 9.85
N LEU A 147 -8.20 5.43 9.63
CA LEU A 147 -9.03 4.80 10.66
C LEU A 147 -8.19 4.00 11.67
N VAL A 148 -7.14 3.32 11.21
CA VAL A 148 -6.14 2.69 12.10
C VAL A 148 -5.45 3.76 12.95
N ALA A 149 -5.03 4.87 12.34
CA ALA A 149 -4.42 5.99 13.06
C ALA A 149 -5.37 6.57 14.12
N LYS A 150 -6.64 6.80 13.76
CA LYS A 150 -7.67 7.23 14.71
C LYS A 150 -7.76 6.28 15.90
N LYS A 151 -7.86 4.97 15.64
CA LYS A 151 -8.01 3.98 16.72
C LYS A 151 -6.76 3.91 17.59
N ALA A 152 -5.58 4.05 17.01
CA ALA A 152 -4.31 4.10 17.75
C ALA A 152 -4.24 5.31 18.69
N CYS A 153 -4.60 6.51 18.20
CA CYS A 153 -4.68 7.72 19.03
C CYS A 153 -5.71 7.59 20.16
N GLU A 154 -6.90 7.04 19.87
CA GLU A 154 -7.93 6.77 20.89
C GLU A 154 -7.46 5.79 21.99
N LEU A 155 -6.50 4.91 21.66
CA LEU A 155 -5.87 3.99 22.61
C LEU A 155 -4.61 4.56 23.26
N GLY A 156 -4.25 5.83 23.00
CA GLY A 156 -3.06 6.48 23.54
C GLY A 156 -1.74 5.96 22.96
N LEU A 157 -1.77 5.24 21.83
CA LEU A 157 -0.56 4.76 21.17
C LEU A 157 0.17 5.90 20.47
N GLN A 158 1.50 5.88 20.53
CA GLN A 158 2.38 6.88 19.92
C GLN A 158 3.46 6.22 19.08
N VAL A 159 3.92 6.94 18.05
CA VAL A 159 5.09 6.56 17.25
C VAL A 159 6.35 7.08 17.94
N LYS A 160 7.41 6.27 17.99
CA LYS A 160 8.72 6.70 18.52
C LYS A 160 9.22 7.91 17.72
N PRO A 161 9.73 8.98 18.37
CA PRO A 161 9.99 10.26 17.70
C PRO A 161 11.16 10.23 16.70
N TRP A 162 12.04 9.23 16.80
CA TRP A 162 13.15 9.02 15.86
C TRP A 162 12.76 8.24 14.60
N ILE A 163 11.51 7.80 14.46
CA ILE A 163 11.03 7.15 13.24
C ILE A 163 10.70 8.24 12.22
N LYS A 164 11.29 8.15 11.03
CA LYS A 164 10.98 9.07 9.92
C LYS A 164 9.66 8.65 9.27
N THR A 165 8.56 9.21 9.76
CA THR A 165 7.22 9.05 9.19
C THR A 165 6.97 10.06 8.06
N SER A 166 6.26 9.65 7.02
CA SER A 166 5.85 10.55 5.95
C SER A 166 4.56 10.10 5.26
N LEU A 167 3.76 11.07 4.81
CA LEU A 167 2.64 10.86 3.90
C LEU A 167 2.88 11.67 2.62
N ALA A 168 2.97 11.00 1.48
CA ALA A 168 3.18 11.62 0.18
C ALA A 168 2.15 11.13 -0.83
N PRO A 169 0.99 11.78 -0.92
CA PRO A 169 -0.07 11.38 -1.83
C PRO A 169 0.30 11.67 -3.30
N GLY A 170 -0.17 10.81 -4.22
CA GLY A 170 -0.04 11.07 -5.66
C GLY A 170 -0.90 12.23 -6.19
N SER A 171 -1.87 12.71 -5.40
CA SER A 171 -2.78 13.80 -5.79
C SER A 171 -3.37 14.53 -4.58
N GLY A 172 -3.70 15.81 -4.74
CA GLY A 172 -4.40 16.61 -3.74
C GLY A 172 -5.81 16.12 -3.40
N VAL A 173 -6.41 15.24 -4.21
CA VAL A 173 -7.70 14.59 -3.91
C VAL A 173 -7.62 13.80 -2.59
N VAL A 174 -6.49 13.16 -2.33
CA VAL A 174 -6.24 12.38 -1.10
C VAL A 174 -6.37 13.25 0.14
N THR A 175 -5.66 14.37 0.14
CA THR A 175 -5.71 15.36 1.21
C THR A 175 -7.14 15.86 1.43
N LYS A 176 -7.88 16.16 0.36
CA LYS A 176 -9.24 16.68 0.44
C LYS A 176 -10.19 15.71 1.15
N TYR A 177 -10.19 14.42 0.82
CA TYR A 177 -11.09 13.48 1.50
C TYR A 177 -10.61 13.14 2.92
N LEU A 178 -9.30 13.12 3.20
CA LEU A 178 -8.77 12.90 4.55
C LEU A 178 -9.12 14.07 5.49
N GLN A 179 -9.10 15.30 4.97
CA GLN A 179 -9.52 16.49 5.73
C GLN A 179 -11.04 16.52 5.93
N ARG A 180 -11.83 16.27 4.87
CA ARG A 180 -13.31 16.27 4.96
C ARG A 180 -13.85 15.18 5.88
N SER A 181 -13.20 14.02 5.93
CA SER A 181 -13.54 12.95 6.88
C SER A 181 -13.10 13.25 8.32
N GLY A 182 -12.30 14.31 8.54
CA GLY A 182 -11.72 14.63 9.85
C GLY A 182 -10.63 13.64 10.30
N LEU A 183 -10.12 12.81 9.39
CA LEU A 183 -9.16 11.75 9.72
C LEU A 183 -7.70 12.19 9.59
N GLN A 184 -7.40 13.24 8.81
CA GLN A 184 -6.03 13.75 8.62
C GLN A 184 -5.32 14.08 9.95
N LYS A 185 -6.06 14.60 10.94
CA LYS A 185 -5.49 14.97 12.23
C LYS A 185 -4.83 13.80 12.98
N TYR A 186 -5.40 12.59 12.88
CA TYR A 186 -4.86 11.40 13.54
C TYR A 186 -3.61 10.89 12.83
N LEU A 187 -3.55 11.01 11.50
CA LEU A 187 -2.32 10.74 10.76
C LEU A 187 -1.21 11.70 11.18
N ASN A 188 -1.51 13.00 11.31
CA ASN A 188 -0.54 14.01 11.74
C ASN A 188 -0.04 13.74 13.17
N GLU A 189 -0.92 13.34 14.09
CA GLU A 189 -0.58 13.00 15.48
C GLU A 189 0.41 11.83 15.57
N LEU A 190 0.30 10.86 14.66
CA LEU A 190 1.28 9.77 14.51
C LEU A 190 2.47 10.12 13.61
N GLY A 191 2.63 11.39 13.22
CA GLY A 191 3.75 11.89 12.43
C GLY A 191 3.62 11.73 10.91
N PHE A 192 2.53 11.17 10.40
CA PHE A 192 2.24 11.02 8.96
C PHE A 192 1.66 12.31 8.37
N ASN A 193 2.42 13.40 8.52
CA ASN A 193 2.12 14.68 7.91
C ASN A 193 2.33 14.61 6.39
N ILE A 194 1.53 15.39 5.65
CA ILE A 194 1.72 15.52 4.21
C ILE A 194 3.03 16.27 3.95
N VAL A 195 4.01 15.58 3.38
CA VAL A 195 5.34 16.14 3.10
C VAL A 195 5.50 16.62 1.66
N GLY A 196 4.62 16.20 0.75
CA GLY A 196 4.66 16.59 -0.66
C GLY A 196 3.67 15.78 -1.50
N TYR A 197 3.55 16.15 -2.78
CA TYR A 197 2.76 15.43 -3.78
C TYR A 197 3.66 14.98 -4.92
N GLY A 198 3.89 13.68 -5.03
CA GLY A 198 4.80 13.10 -6.01
C GLY A 198 5.57 11.91 -5.45
N CYS A 199 6.56 11.44 -6.21
CA CYS A 199 7.47 10.40 -5.74
C CYS A 199 8.36 10.98 -4.62
N THR A 200 8.28 10.42 -3.42
CA THR A 200 9.10 10.76 -2.25
C THR A 200 9.54 9.51 -1.51
#